data_AF-A0A941X324-F1
#
_entry.id   AF-A0A941X324-F1
#
_cell.length_a   1.000
_cell.length_b   1.000
_cell.length_c   1.000
_cell.angle_alpha   90.00
_cell.angle_beta   90.00
_cell.angle_gamma   90.00
#
_symmetry.space_group_name_H-M   'P 1'
#
loop_
_entity.id
_entity.type
_entity.pdbx_description
1 polymer ?
#
loop_
_entity_poly.entity_id
_entity_poly.type
_entity_poly.pdbx_seq_one_letter_code
_entity_poly.pdbx_strand_id
1 'polypeptide(L)'
;MKKPEKDLPEKPQALMSYTTSCKYYGTGSGWNMFTVITDDPVESGVYCQWKHFEKKDSLTRMVAPLAQNSFDFQHITLADGDGTASALLLSGGMLYQSPRAGKIYEPAADLEGEVNITLASKISNNALLYDEAGHRFAFYYNTSDGLGVKKYDPLYFSESEENTNLIKAIPTRDGNVSAVNPNKLPEDQKVLYLGTGYQYASAWTSVYAYALAKNDTRCFVYEFNPRGFNYSDNASFNGYYTINIPQGLDESAVFASTPPYSGLLFYASGNTVYRLDFKQAGGKATAIYTHAGGKAVKMKFAKRYLSSSNAFDAYEFDVQYSLGIGFDMGNGKGDFVILNLSSTGSVGGDSEHYPAKQVYTDFGEITDFVFI
;
A
#
# COMPACT_ATOMS: atom_id res chain seq x y z
N MET A 1 4.62 -26.94 -17.08
CA MET A 1 5.83 -26.20 -16.66
C MET A 1 5.73 -25.98 -15.16
N LYS A 2 6.70 -26.41 -14.35
CA LYS A 2 6.72 -25.99 -12.93
C LYS A 2 6.92 -24.48 -12.89
N LYS A 3 6.11 -23.77 -12.11
CA LYS A 3 6.32 -22.34 -11.89
C LYS A 3 7.70 -22.18 -11.20
N PRO A 4 8.47 -21.13 -11.51
CA PRO A 4 9.69 -20.86 -10.77
C PRO A 4 9.33 -20.65 -9.29
N GLU A 5 10.06 -21.31 -8.40
CA GLU A 5 9.94 -21.24 -6.95
C GLU A 5 11.35 -21.04 -6.38
N LYS A 6 11.45 -20.30 -5.28
CA LYS A 6 12.72 -20.06 -4.58
C LYS A 6 12.44 -20.02 -3.08
N ASP A 7 13.08 -20.94 -2.37
CA ASP A 7 13.04 -20.96 -0.91
C ASP A 7 14.13 -20.05 -0.36
N LEU A 8 13.74 -19.22 0.60
CA LEU A 8 14.59 -18.30 1.34
C LEU A 8 14.53 -18.71 2.82
N PRO A 9 15.66 -19.02 3.48
CA PRO A 9 15.67 -19.52 4.85
C PRO A 9 15.23 -18.51 5.91
N GLU A 10 15.35 -17.21 5.64
CA GLU A 10 15.15 -16.17 6.65
C GLU A 10 13.69 -15.71 6.74
N LYS A 11 13.34 -15.02 7.83
CA LYS A 11 11.94 -14.71 8.15
C LYS A 11 11.40 -13.65 7.18
N PRO A 12 10.27 -13.90 6.49
CA PRO A 12 9.68 -12.92 5.59
C PRO A 12 9.18 -11.67 6.34
N GLN A 13 9.36 -10.49 5.74
CA GLN A 13 8.86 -9.22 6.28
C GLN A 13 7.90 -8.50 5.33
N ALA A 14 8.32 -8.28 4.07
CA ALA A 14 7.52 -7.51 3.11
C ALA A 14 7.89 -7.85 1.66
N LEU A 15 6.94 -7.59 0.76
CA LEU A 15 7.14 -7.68 -0.68
C LEU A 15 6.71 -6.39 -1.37
N MET A 16 7.53 -5.93 -2.31
CA MET A 16 7.29 -4.68 -3.02
C MET A 16 7.52 -4.85 -4.52
N SER A 17 6.64 -4.24 -5.30
CA SER A 17 6.82 -4.13 -6.75
C SER A 17 6.42 -2.76 -7.26
N TYR A 18 7.27 -2.15 -8.08
CA TYR A 18 6.92 -0.93 -8.80
C TYR A 18 7.65 -0.83 -10.14
N THR A 19 7.02 -0.15 -11.10
CA THR A 19 7.63 0.12 -12.39
C THR A 19 8.71 1.20 -12.25
N THR A 20 9.95 0.85 -12.58
CA THR A 20 11.08 1.78 -12.61
C THR A 20 12.11 1.38 -13.64
N SER A 21 12.89 2.36 -14.11
CA SER A 21 14.04 2.11 -14.95
C SER A 21 15.23 1.76 -14.07
N CYS A 22 15.79 0.57 -14.26
CA CYS A 22 16.88 0.02 -13.46
C CYS A 22 17.81 -0.85 -14.31
N LYS A 23 19.13 -0.67 -14.17
CA LYS A 23 20.14 -1.47 -14.89
C LYS A 23 20.15 -2.97 -14.52
N TYR A 24 19.55 -3.38 -13.39
CA TYR A 24 19.50 -4.79 -12.99
C TYR A 24 18.85 -5.72 -14.02
N TYR A 25 17.95 -5.17 -14.83
CA TYR A 25 17.19 -5.91 -15.83
C TYR A 25 17.61 -5.60 -17.26
N GLY A 26 18.63 -4.74 -17.44
CA GLY A 26 19.16 -4.31 -18.73
C GLY A 26 18.95 -2.82 -19.01
N THR A 27 19.32 -2.39 -20.21
CA THR A 27 19.16 -1.01 -20.70
C THR A 27 17.77 -0.83 -21.32
N GLY A 28 16.94 0.05 -20.77
CA GLY A 28 15.57 0.31 -21.24
C GLY A 28 14.74 1.06 -20.19
N SER A 29 13.51 1.42 -20.55
CA SER A 29 12.56 2.10 -19.66
C SER A 29 11.50 1.14 -19.11
N GLY A 30 11.22 1.20 -17.81
CA GLY A 30 9.99 0.64 -17.22
C GLY A 30 10.00 -0.86 -16.93
N TRP A 31 10.79 -1.30 -15.94
CA TRP A 31 10.76 -2.66 -15.41
C TRP A 31 9.92 -2.75 -14.15
N ASN A 32 9.11 -3.81 -14.01
CA ASN A 32 8.50 -4.18 -12.72
C ASN A 32 9.57 -4.75 -11.81
N MET A 33 10.18 -3.88 -11.00
CA MET A 33 11.20 -4.28 -10.06
C MET A 33 10.56 -4.98 -8.87
N PHE A 34 10.95 -6.22 -8.64
CA PHE A 34 10.44 -7.05 -7.56
C PHE A 34 11.47 -7.09 -6.43
N THR A 35 11.07 -6.64 -5.25
CA THR A 35 11.92 -6.58 -4.05
C THR A 35 11.37 -7.54 -3.00
N VAL A 36 12.25 -8.39 -2.49
CA VAL A 36 11.97 -9.32 -1.38
C VAL A 36 12.67 -8.81 -0.13
N ILE A 37 11.95 -8.74 0.98
CA ILE A 37 12.47 -8.25 2.26
C ILE A 37 12.22 -9.31 3.33
N THR A 38 13.30 -9.72 3.97
CA THR A 38 13.38 -10.65 5.10
C THR A 38 14.11 -9.98 6.27
N ASP A 39 14.24 -10.66 7.40
CA ASP A 39 15.02 -10.16 8.55
C ASP A 39 16.53 -10.25 8.36
N ASP A 40 17.00 -10.86 7.26
CA ASP A 40 18.40 -10.75 6.81
C ASP A 40 18.54 -9.71 5.69
N PRO A 41 19.27 -8.59 5.93
CA PRO A 41 19.55 -7.61 4.89
C PRO A 41 20.42 -8.12 3.74
N VAL A 42 21.21 -9.18 3.98
CA VAL A 42 21.99 -9.82 2.92
C VAL A 42 21.09 -10.64 2.04
N GLU A 43 20.10 -11.38 2.53
CA GLU A 43 19.13 -12.08 1.68
C GLU A 43 18.15 -11.12 0.96
N SER A 44 17.69 -10.10 1.68
CA SER A 44 16.78 -9.06 1.19
C SER A 44 17.35 -8.32 -0.02
N GLY A 45 16.49 -7.89 -0.94
CA GLY A 45 16.85 -6.99 -2.03
C GLY A 45 16.07 -7.24 -3.33
N VAL A 46 16.68 -6.94 -4.48
CA VAL A 46 16.02 -7.03 -5.79
C VAL A 46 16.18 -8.42 -6.39
N TYR A 47 15.08 -8.99 -6.89
CA TYR A 47 15.04 -10.31 -7.51
C TYR A 47 14.46 -10.22 -8.93
N CYS A 48 14.90 -11.11 -9.83
CA CYS A 48 14.44 -11.16 -11.21
C CYS A 48 13.51 -12.36 -11.44
N GLN A 49 12.20 -12.09 -11.49
CA GLN A 49 11.13 -13.09 -11.55
C GLN A 49 11.19 -13.98 -12.80
N TRP A 50 11.56 -13.44 -13.97
CA TRP A 50 11.69 -14.21 -15.21
C TRP A 50 13.05 -14.92 -15.36
N LYS A 51 13.98 -14.69 -14.42
CA LYS A 51 15.23 -15.44 -14.29
C LYS A 51 15.22 -16.32 -13.05
N HIS A 52 14.10 -16.99 -12.80
CA HIS A 52 13.94 -17.93 -11.67
C HIS A 52 14.32 -17.30 -10.32
N PHE A 53 13.89 -16.06 -10.07
CA PHE A 53 14.21 -15.31 -8.84
C PHE A 53 15.72 -15.20 -8.58
N GLU A 54 16.52 -15.01 -9.64
CA GLU A 54 17.93 -14.62 -9.52
C GLU A 54 18.02 -13.29 -8.77
N LYS A 55 18.82 -13.26 -7.70
CA LYS A 55 19.04 -12.06 -6.91
C LYS A 55 19.97 -11.09 -7.65
N LYS A 56 19.58 -9.82 -7.73
CA LYS A 56 20.27 -8.75 -8.45
C LYS A 56 20.98 -7.76 -7.53
N ASP A 57 20.41 -7.53 -6.36
CA ASP A 57 21.01 -6.67 -5.34
C ASP A 57 20.56 -7.05 -3.94
N SER A 58 21.34 -6.65 -2.92
CA SER A 58 21.01 -6.70 -1.51
C SER A 58 20.45 -5.38 -1.00
N LEU A 59 19.55 -5.43 -0.02
CA LEU A 59 18.95 -4.25 0.61
C LEU A 59 20.00 -3.31 1.22
N THR A 60 21.08 -3.84 1.80
CA THR A 60 22.21 -3.04 2.33
C THR A 60 22.88 -2.14 1.30
N ARG A 61 22.90 -2.51 0.02
CA ARG A 61 23.46 -1.67 -1.06
C ARG A 61 22.45 -0.71 -1.64
N MET A 62 21.16 -0.96 -1.42
CA MET A 62 20.05 -0.13 -1.90
C MET A 62 19.82 1.10 -1.01
N VAL A 63 20.15 1.01 0.28
CA VAL A 63 20.02 2.14 1.24
C VAL A 63 21.15 3.14 1.05
N ALA A 64 20.78 4.41 0.87
CA ALA A 64 21.71 5.49 0.66
C ALA A 64 22.66 5.67 1.87
N PRO A 65 23.93 6.03 1.65
CA PRO A 65 24.93 6.08 2.72
C PRO A 65 24.53 6.91 3.95
N LEU A 66 23.80 8.02 3.76
CA LEU A 66 23.36 8.88 4.88
C LEU A 66 22.23 8.26 5.71
N ALA A 67 21.44 7.37 5.11
CA ALA A 67 20.31 6.69 5.74
C ALA A 67 20.69 5.36 6.39
N GLN A 68 21.92 4.84 6.18
CA GLN A 68 22.30 3.50 6.65
C GLN A 68 22.29 3.35 8.18
N ASN A 69 22.56 4.44 8.91
CA ASN A 69 22.61 4.40 10.38
C ASN A 69 21.22 4.42 11.04
N SER A 70 20.22 4.98 10.34
CA SER A 70 18.83 5.10 10.79
C SER A 70 17.95 3.96 10.27
N PHE A 71 18.36 3.30 9.18
CA PHE A 71 17.60 2.21 8.57
C PHE A 71 17.68 0.93 9.40
N ASP A 72 16.56 0.54 9.98
CA ASP A 72 16.41 -0.73 10.70
C ASP A 72 16.08 -1.85 9.71
N PHE A 73 17.11 -2.59 9.31
CA PHE A 73 16.99 -3.73 8.39
C PHE A 73 16.17 -4.89 8.96
N GLN A 74 15.99 -4.96 10.28
CA GLN A 74 15.29 -6.05 10.94
C GLN A 74 13.82 -5.73 11.22
N HIS A 75 13.39 -4.47 11.04
CA HIS A 75 12.03 -4.05 11.37
C HIS A 75 11.40 -3.22 10.24
N ILE A 76 11.19 -3.85 9.08
CA ILE A 76 10.45 -3.27 7.97
C ILE A 76 8.99 -3.72 8.04
N THR A 77 8.08 -2.77 8.31
CA THR A 77 6.66 -3.06 8.55
C THR A 77 5.79 -2.82 7.31
N LEU A 78 6.31 -2.07 6.33
CA LEU A 78 5.66 -1.79 5.07
C LEU A 78 6.69 -1.65 3.95
N ALA A 79 6.38 -2.23 2.79
CA ALA A 79 7.03 -1.88 1.54
C ALA A 79 5.96 -1.79 0.46
N ASP A 80 5.73 -0.59 -0.06
CA ASP A 80 4.61 -0.30 -0.95
C ASP A 80 5.09 0.37 -2.25
N GLY A 81 4.96 -0.38 -3.33
CA GLY A 81 5.05 0.10 -4.69
C GLY A 81 3.67 0.02 -5.32
N ASP A 82 3.14 1.13 -5.81
CA ASP A 82 1.80 1.22 -6.45
C ASP A 82 1.77 0.61 -7.86
N GLY A 83 2.63 -0.38 -8.13
CA GLY A 83 2.89 -0.91 -9.48
C GLY A 83 3.50 0.12 -10.45
N THR A 84 3.53 1.40 -10.10
CA THR A 84 3.96 2.53 -10.93
C THR A 84 4.87 3.45 -10.12
N ALA A 85 5.85 4.04 -10.81
CA ALA A 85 6.65 5.20 -10.42
C ALA A 85 6.93 5.35 -8.91
N SER A 86 8.16 5.07 -8.50
CA SER A 86 8.63 5.08 -7.11
C SER A 86 7.93 4.10 -6.17
N ALA A 87 8.49 3.95 -4.98
CA ALA A 87 7.90 3.21 -3.89
C ALA A 87 8.27 3.84 -2.55
N LEU A 88 7.69 3.32 -1.48
CA LEU A 88 8.00 3.71 -0.11
C LEU A 88 8.16 2.49 0.79
N LEU A 89 8.88 2.67 1.89
CA LEU A 89 9.06 1.68 2.93
C LEU A 89 8.88 2.35 4.29
N LEU A 90 8.43 1.58 5.28
CA LEU A 90 8.52 1.96 6.69
C LEU A 90 9.52 1.05 7.40
N SER A 91 10.51 1.64 8.04
CA SER A 91 11.54 0.94 8.81
C SER A 91 11.80 1.72 10.09
N GLY A 92 11.70 1.05 11.25
CA GLY A 92 11.98 1.67 12.55
C GLY A 92 11.17 2.93 12.89
N GLY A 93 9.92 3.04 12.39
CA GLY A 93 9.08 4.24 12.59
C GLY A 93 9.40 5.41 11.65
N MET A 94 10.25 5.20 10.65
CA MET A 94 10.62 6.22 9.67
C MET A 94 10.12 5.84 8.27
N LEU A 95 9.77 6.88 7.49
CA LEU A 95 9.50 6.74 6.07
C LEU A 95 10.81 6.68 5.29
N TYR A 96 10.88 5.76 4.34
CA TYR A 96 11.91 5.77 3.29
C TYR A 96 11.24 5.78 1.93
N GLN A 97 11.84 6.50 0.98
CA GLN A 97 11.34 6.60 -0.39
C GLN A 97 12.32 5.95 -1.36
N SER A 98 11.79 5.22 -2.33
CA SER A 98 12.55 4.66 -3.43
C SER A 98 12.14 5.31 -4.75
N PRO A 99 12.81 6.39 -5.19
CA PRO A 99 12.34 7.16 -6.33
C PRO A 99 12.59 6.40 -7.63
N ARG A 100 13.78 5.78 -7.77
CA ARG A 100 14.20 5.01 -8.96
C ARG A 100 15.26 3.97 -8.65
N ALA A 101 15.36 2.99 -9.55
CA ALA A 101 16.42 2.00 -9.59
C ALA A 101 16.62 1.21 -8.29
N GLY A 102 15.61 1.17 -7.41
CA GLY A 102 15.71 0.52 -6.11
C GLY A 102 16.57 1.24 -5.08
N LYS A 103 17.04 2.46 -5.35
CA LYS A 103 17.72 3.27 -4.33
C LYS A 103 16.73 3.69 -3.26
N ILE A 104 17.13 3.70 -2.00
CA ILE A 104 16.29 3.98 -0.85
C ILE A 104 16.89 5.17 -0.09
N TYR A 105 16.06 6.17 0.16
CA TYR A 105 16.44 7.42 0.79
C TYR A 105 15.52 7.73 1.97
N GLU A 106 16.05 8.36 3.02
CA GLU A 106 15.28 8.92 4.13
C GLU A 106 14.93 10.38 3.79
N PRO A 107 13.68 10.74 3.46
CA PRO A 107 13.31 12.13 3.25
C PRO A 107 13.29 12.88 4.57
N ALA A 108 13.73 14.13 4.56
CA ALA A 108 13.58 15.00 5.73
C ALA A 108 12.10 15.36 5.99
N ALA A 109 11.78 15.68 7.24
CA ALA A 109 10.45 16.11 7.65
C ALA A 109 10.40 17.63 7.91
N ASP A 110 9.36 18.27 7.39
CA ASP A 110 8.95 19.64 7.69
C ASP A 110 7.68 19.57 8.55
N LEU A 111 7.87 19.06 9.78
CA LEU A 111 6.84 18.82 10.77
C LEU A 111 7.36 19.27 12.14
N GLU A 112 6.47 19.77 13.00
CA GLU A 112 6.84 20.19 14.35
C GLU A 112 6.97 19.00 15.30
N GLY A 113 7.99 18.99 16.15
CA GLY A 113 8.16 17.96 17.19
C GLY A 113 8.73 16.63 16.67
N GLU A 114 8.64 15.60 17.51
CA GLU A 114 9.05 14.24 17.16
C GLU A 114 8.13 13.66 16.08
N VAL A 115 8.69 12.83 15.19
CA VAL A 115 7.99 12.20 14.08
C VAL A 115 8.17 10.69 14.20
N ASN A 116 7.05 9.95 14.21
CA ASN A 116 7.03 8.49 14.17
C ASN A 116 5.95 8.03 13.19
N ILE A 117 6.37 7.68 11.97
CA ILE A 117 5.48 7.25 10.89
C ILE A 117 5.17 5.75 11.04
N THR A 118 3.97 5.43 11.51
CA THR A 118 3.55 4.04 11.78
C THR A 118 2.66 3.46 10.69
N LEU A 119 1.99 4.29 9.90
CA LEU A 119 1.20 3.88 8.74
C LEU A 119 1.54 4.75 7.54
N ALA A 120 1.58 4.14 6.36
CA ALA A 120 1.72 4.83 5.10
C ALA A 120 0.95 4.09 4.00
N SER A 121 0.51 4.82 2.99
CA SER A 121 0.01 4.24 1.74
C SER A 121 0.48 5.09 0.58
N LYS A 122 0.97 4.43 -0.48
CA LYS A 122 1.25 5.12 -1.73
C LYS A 122 -0.06 5.38 -2.47
N ILE A 123 -0.24 6.61 -2.94
CA ILE A 123 -1.40 7.06 -3.72
C ILE A 123 -0.85 7.79 -4.94
N SER A 124 -0.63 7.06 -6.03
CA SER A 124 0.05 7.58 -7.23
C SER A 124 1.44 8.13 -6.87
N ASN A 125 1.73 9.40 -7.15
CA ASN A 125 2.99 10.08 -6.81
C ASN A 125 3.01 10.65 -5.37
N ASN A 126 1.90 10.56 -4.64
CA ASN A 126 1.83 10.97 -3.24
C ASN A 126 1.91 9.74 -2.33
N ALA A 127 2.19 10.00 -1.06
CA ALA A 127 1.94 9.09 0.03
C ALA A 127 1.13 9.81 1.11
N LEU A 128 0.13 9.13 1.66
CA LEU A 128 -0.55 9.53 2.89
C LEU A 128 0.14 8.81 4.03
N LEU A 129 0.41 9.54 5.11
CA LEU A 129 1.19 9.08 6.25
C LEU A 129 0.40 9.35 7.53
N TYR A 130 0.62 8.51 8.53
CA TYR A 130 0.19 8.76 9.90
C TYR A 130 1.42 8.84 10.79
N ASP A 131 1.59 10.01 11.40
CA ASP A 131 2.59 10.29 12.42
C ASP A 131 1.93 10.10 13.79
N GLU A 132 2.27 9.00 14.45
CA GLU A 132 1.70 8.61 15.73
C GLU A 132 2.18 9.54 16.85
N ALA A 133 3.46 9.91 16.87
CA ALA A 133 4.02 10.80 17.89
C ALA A 133 3.36 12.19 17.84
N GLY A 134 3.12 12.70 16.64
CA GLY A 134 2.42 13.97 16.41
C GLY A 134 0.89 13.90 16.47
N HIS A 135 0.29 12.71 16.61
CA HIS A 135 -1.15 12.46 16.44
C HIS A 135 -1.74 13.18 15.21
N ARG A 136 -1.12 12.99 14.04
CA ARG A 136 -1.45 13.74 12.82
C ARG A 136 -1.32 12.92 11.56
N PHE A 137 -2.12 13.27 10.56
CA PHE A 137 -1.82 12.87 9.18
C PHE A 137 -0.77 13.79 8.58
N ALA A 138 0.03 13.24 7.68
CA ALA A 138 1.01 13.95 6.89
C ALA A 138 1.02 13.40 5.46
N PHE A 139 1.73 14.07 4.55
CA PHE A 139 1.93 13.56 3.20
C PHE A 139 3.37 13.70 2.74
N TYR A 140 3.75 12.86 1.78
CA TYR A 140 4.99 12.98 1.03
C TYR A 140 4.66 12.99 -0.46
N TYR A 141 5.15 13.98 -1.20
CA TYR A 141 4.96 14.06 -2.65
C TYR A 141 6.26 13.78 -3.38
N ASN A 142 6.30 12.67 -4.11
CA ASN A 142 7.43 12.33 -4.95
C ASN A 142 7.31 13.07 -6.30
N THR A 143 8.00 14.20 -6.41
CA THR A 143 8.10 14.98 -7.65
C THR A 143 8.91 14.27 -8.76
N SER A 144 9.50 13.10 -8.51
CA SER A 144 10.20 12.33 -9.54
C SER A 144 9.22 11.56 -10.43
N ASP A 145 8.70 12.25 -11.44
CA ASP A 145 7.69 11.80 -12.39
C ASP A 145 8.12 10.74 -13.43
N GLY A 146 9.21 10.00 -13.20
CA GLY A 146 9.67 9.01 -14.19
C GLY A 146 10.36 9.60 -15.45
N LEU A 147 10.33 10.92 -15.67
CA LEU A 147 10.89 11.58 -16.87
C LEU A 147 12.14 12.45 -16.62
N GLY A 148 12.43 12.82 -15.36
CA GLY A 148 13.61 13.61 -14.99
C GLY A 148 14.98 12.89 -14.95
N VAL A 149 16.05 13.70 -14.84
CA VAL A 149 17.52 13.41 -14.91
C VAL A 149 18.07 12.43 -13.84
N LYS A 150 17.23 11.88 -12.95
CA LYS A 150 17.68 10.98 -11.86
C LYS A 150 18.24 9.68 -12.44
N LYS A 151 19.43 9.27 -11.97
CA LYS A 151 20.22 8.23 -12.65
C LYS A 151 19.60 6.85 -12.44
N TYR A 152 19.43 6.11 -13.53
CA TYR A 152 18.98 4.70 -13.57
C TYR A 152 20.02 3.70 -13.06
N ASP A 153 21.21 4.20 -12.72
CA ASP A 153 22.28 3.42 -12.15
C ASP A 153 22.01 3.21 -10.65
N PRO A 154 21.77 1.97 -10.20
CA PRO A 154 21.53 1.69 -8.80
C PRO A 154 22.77 1.90 -7.93
N LEU A 155 23.97 2.04 -8.52
CA LEU A 155 25.22 2.26 -7.79
C LEU A 155 25.53 3.75 -7.53
N TYR A 156 24.77 4.65 -8.13
CA TYR A 156 25.00 6.09 -7.99
C TYR A 156 23.91 6.73 -7.11
N PHE A 157 24.32 7.20 -5.94
CA PHE A 157 23.50 7.97 -5.01
C PHE A 157 23.79 9.47 -5.12
N SER A 158 22.74 10.28 -5.14
CA SER A 158 22.85 11.75 -5.17
C SER A 158 21.72 12.37 -4.37
N GLU A 159 21.92 12.50 -3.06
CA GLU A 159 20.90 12.99 -2.12
C GLU A 159 20.34 14.36 -2.52
N SER A 160 21.22 15.30 -2.88
CA SER A 160 20.86 16.67 -3.26
C SER A 160 20.02 16.76 -4.54
N GLU A 161 19.99 15.71 -5.36
CA GLU A 161 19.20 15.65 -6.59
C GLU A 161 18.01 14.70 -6.43
N GLU A 162 18.20 13.60 -5.70
CA GLU A 162 17.28 12.46 -5.67
C GLU A 162 16.37 12.44 -4.44
N ASN A 163 16.74 13.16 -3.37
CA ASN A 163 16.06 13.18 -2.08
C ASN A 163 15.78 14.61 -1.57
N THR A 164 15.10 15.40 -2.40
CA THR A 164 14.86 16.84 -2.14
C THR A 164 13.46 17.16 -1.61
N ASN A 165 12.54 16.21 -1.64
CA ASN A 165 11.17 16.41 -1.18
C ASN A 165 11.09 16.15 0.33
N LEU A 166 10.12 16.81 0.98
CA LEU A 166 9.93 16.77 2.42
C LEU A 166 8.61 16.08 2.76
N ILE A 167 8.57 15.43 3.92
CA ILE A 167 7.30 15.08 4.58
C ILE A 167 6.67 16.38 5.10
N LYS A 168 5.38 16.58 4.85
CA LYS A 168 4.67 17.82 5.18
C LYS A 168 3.32 17.55 5.83
N ALA A 169 2.85 18.52 6.61
CA ALA A 169 1.50 18.54 7.16
C ALA A 169 0.44 18.59 6.04
N ILE A 170 -0.77 18.07 6.30
CA ILE A 170 -1.90 18.22 5.37
C ILE A 170 -2.23 19.70 5.21
N PRO A 171 -2.17 20.29 4.00
CA PRO A 171 -2.34 21.74 3.84
C PRO A 171 -3.75 22.19 4.19
N THR A 172 -3.90 23.38 4.78
CA THR A 172 -5.22 24.02 4.88
C THR A 172 -5.59 24.64 3.54
N ARG A 173 -6.75 24.24 3.00
CA ARG A 173 -7.27 24.71 1.71
C ARG A 173 -8.71 25.19 1.85
N ASP A 174 -9.14 26.03 0.92
CA ASP A 174 -10.54 26.37 0.78
C ASP A 174 -11.35 25.10 0.45
N GLY A 175 -12.50 24.94 1.11
CA GLY A 175 -13.35 23.76 0.97
C GLY A 175 -12.91 22.55 1.82
N ASN A 176 -11.84 22.65 2.61
CA ASN A 176 -11.52 21.61 3.59
C ASN A 176 -12.65 21.43 4.61
N VAL A 177 -12.86 20.20 5.04
CA VAL A 177 -13.69 19.90 6.20
C VAL A 177 -13.08 20.52 7.45
N SER A 178 -13.92 21.18 8.26
CA SER A 178 -13.53 21.88 9.49
C SER A 178 -13.94 21.15 10.77
N ALA A 179 -14.67 20.03 10.67
CA ALA A 179 -15.18 19.28 11.81
C ALA A 179 -14.07 18.62 12.66
N VAL A 180 -12.89 18.42 12.08
CA VAL A 180 -11.70 17.86 12.74
C VAL A 180 -10.45 18.41 12.07
N ASN A 181 -9.35 18.53 12.82
CA ASN A 181 -8.05 18.93 12.27
C ASN A 181 -7.25 17.67 11.88
N PRO A 182 -6.95 17.45 10.59
CA PRO A 182 -6.13 16.30 10.17
C PRO A 182 -4.68 16.39 10.65
N ASN A 183 -4.22 17.57 11.08
CA ASN A 183 -2.88 17.79 11.64
C ASN A 183 -2.83 17.71 13.18
N LYS A 184 -3.97 17.42 13.83
CA LYS A 184 -4.09 17.28 15.29
C LYS A 184 -5.35 16.47 15.62
N LEU A 185 -5.23 15.14 15.51
CA LEU A 185 -6.34 14.22 15.77
C LEU A 185 -6.70 14.23 17.26
N PRO A 186 -7.95 13.94 17.62
CA PRO A 186 -8.31 13.63 19.00
C PRO A 186 -7.51 12.43 19.53
N GLU A 187 -7.02 12.51 20.77
CA GLU A 187 -6.13 11.51 21.37
C GLU A 187 -6.76 10.11 21.49
N ASP A 188 -8.08 10.04 21.58
CA ASP A 188 -8.82 8.78 21.66
C ASP A 188 -9.00 8.08 20.30
N GLN A 189 -8.61 8.72 19.20
CA GLN A 189 -8.71 8.15 17.86
C GLN A 189 -7.42 7.43 17.47
N LYS A 190 -7.47 6.09 17.52
CA LYS A 190 -6.41 5.22 17.00
C LYS A 190 -6.61 4.98 15.50
N VAL A 191 -5.65 5.40 14.68
CA VAL A 191 -5.66 5.15 13.24
C VAL A 191 -5.27 3.69 12.97
N LEU A 192 -6.09 2.99 12.18
CA LEU A 192 -5.90 1.57 11.85
C LEU A 192 -5.52 1.34 10.39
N TYR A 193 -5.84 2.30 9.51
CA TYR A 193 -5.68 2.11 8.07
C TYR A 193 -5.41 3.42 7.36
N LEU A 194 -4.52 3.35 6.36
CA LEU A 194 -4.36 4.32 5.28
C LEU A 194 -4.42 3.57 3.94
N GLY A 195 -5.05 4.15 2.94
CA GLY A 195 -5.17 3.51 1.63
C GLY A 195 -5.64 4.40 0.51
N THR A 196 -5.60 3.87 -0.71
CA THR A 196 -6.14 4.55 -1.90
C THR A 196 -7.67 4.54 -1.89
N GLY A 197 -8.28 5.71 -2.10
CA GLY A 197 -9.72 5.89 -2.28
C GLY A 197 -10.13 5.89 -3.75
N TYR A 198 -11.37 6.31 -4.04
CA TYR A 198 -11.90 6.22 -5.40
C TYR A 198 -11.35 7.26 -6.37
N GLN A 199 -11.44 6.93 -7.65
CA GLN A 199 -11.08 7.84 -8.74
C GLN A 199 -12.13 8.94 -8.93
N TYR A 200 -11.72 10.21 -8.93
CA TYR A 200 -12.60 11.37 -9.07
C TYR A 200 -12.54 12.06 -10.44
N ALA A 201 -11.57 11.69 -11.27
CA ALA A 201 -11.46 12.13 -12.66
C ALA A 201 -10.77 11.06 -13.50
N SER A 202 -10.91 11.12 -14.83
CA SER A 202 -10.41 10.09 -15.75
C SER A 202 -8.90 9.84 -15.70
N ALA A 203 -8.10 10.82 -15.25
CA ALA A 203 -6.66 10.64 -15.06
C ALA A 203 -6.38 9.64 -13.93
N TRP A 204 -5.46 8.72 -14.15
CA TRP A 204 -5.14 7.64 -13.20
C TRP A 204 -4.57 8.13 -11.87
N THR A 205 -3.96 9.32 -11.85
CA THR A 205 -3.45 9.97 -10.63
C THR A 205 -4.55 10.66 -9.82
N SER A 206 -5.76 10.76 -10.37
CA SER A 206 -6.88 11.49 -9.78
C SER A 206 -7.71 10.57 -8.89
N VAL A 207 -7.09 10.11 -7.82
CA VAL A 207 -7.69 9.22 -6.82
C VAL A 207 -7.70 9.92 -5.46
N TYR A 208 -8.77 9.73 -4.69
CA TYR A 208 -8.78 10.11 -3.28
C TYR A 208 -7.88 9.17 -2.46
N ALA A 209 -7.70 9.49 -1.19
CA ALA A 209 -7.07 8.64 -0.19
C ALA A 209 -7.96 8.55 1.05
N TYR A 210 -7.87 7.43 1.75
CA TYR A 210 -8.62 7.15 2.96
C TYR A 210 -7.72 6.93 4.15
N ALA A 211 -8.18 7.40 5.30
CA ALA A 211 -7.77 6.88 6.59
C ALA A 211 -8.99 6.39 7.36
N LEU A 212 -8.81 5.33 8.15
CA LEU A 212 -9.81 4.88 9.12
C LEU A 212 -9.20 4.90 10.52
N ALA A 213 -9.88 5.55 11.45
CA ALA A 213 -9.58 5.53 12.87
C ALA A 213 -10.77 5.02 13.69
N LYS A 214 -10.50 4.59 14.92
CA LYS A 214 -11.54 4.22 15.89
C LYS A 214 -11.23 4.76 17.27
N ASN A 215 -12.28 4.93 18.06
CA ASN A 215 -12.21 4.95 19.51
C ASN A 215 -13.11 3.82 20.06
N ASP A 216 -13.45 3.86 21.35
CA ASP A 216 -14.27 2.84 22.00
C ASP A 216 -15.75 2.84 21.57
N THR A 217 -16.21 3.90 20.90
CA THR A 217 -17.65 4.10 20.61
C THR A 217 -17.97 4.30 19.13
N ARG A 218 -17.00 4.73 18.32
CA ARG A 218 -17.19 5.17 16.94
C ARG A 218 -15.99 4.82 16.06
N CYS A 219 -16.24 4.81 14.76
CA CYS A 219 -15.20 4.82 13.74
C CYS A 219 -15.30 6.10 12.90
N PHE A 220 -14.15 6.52 12.39
CA PHE A 220 -13.96 7.77 11.69
C PHE A 220 -13.26 7.49 10.37
N VAL A 221 -13.88 7.88 9.26
CA VAL A 221 -13.25 7.81 7.93
C VAL A 221 -12.89 9.20 7.48
N TYR A 222 -11.61 9.40 7.17
CA TYR A 222 -11.05 10.62 6.61
C TYR A 222 -10.86 10.43 5.11
N GLU A 223 -11.42 11.33 4.31
CA GLU A 223 -11.26 11.34 2.86
C GLU A 223 -10.37 12.53 2.46
N PHE A 224 -9.23 12.24 1.85
CA PHE A 224 -8.25 13.21 1.40
C PHE A 224 -8.16 13.25 -0.11
N ASN A 225 -7.84 14.42 -0.66
CA ASN A 225 -7.53 14.59 -2.07
C ASN A 225 -6.04 14.92 -2.26
N PRO A 226 -5.23 13.96 -2.75
CA PRO A 226 -3.82 14.15 -3.05
C PRO A 226 -3.51 15.31 -4.01
N ARG A 227 -4.45 15.74 -4.84
CA ARG A 227 -4.28 16.96 -5.65
C ARG A 227 -4.24 18.20 -4.78
N GLY A 228 -5.11 18.30 -3.77
CA GLY A 228 -5.14 19.40 -2.81
C GLY A 228 -3.91 19.46 -1.89
N PHE A 229 -3.15 18.37 -1.78
CA PHE A 229 -1.83 18.39 -1.12
C PHE A 229 -0.86 19.29 -1.89
N ASN A 230 -0.89 19.19 -3.22
CA ASN A 230 0.11 19.78 -4.10
C ASN A 230 -0.32 21.12 -4.70
N TYR A 231 -1.62 21.29 -4.92
CA TYR A 231 -2.20 22.44 -5.61
C TYR A 231 -3.32 23.04 -4.77
N SER A 232 -3.45 24.36 -4.79
CA SER A 232 -4.44 25.09 -3.98
C SER A 232 -5.84 25.14 -4.60
N ASP A 233 -6.02 24.61 -5.81
CA ASP A 233 -7.29 24.59 -6.55
C ASP A 233 -8.26 23.50 -6.06
N ASN A 234 -7.83 22.66 -5.13
CA ASN A 234 -8.67 21.64 -4.50
C ASN A 234 -8.50 21.64 -2.98
N ALA A 235 -9.58 21.29 -2.28
CA ALA A 235 -9.50 20.85 -0.90
C ALA A 235 -8.48 19.70 -0.78
N SER A 236 -7.70 19.68 0.29
CA SER A 236 -6.81 18.56 0.65
C SER A 236 -7.53 17.53 1.51
N PHE A 237 -8.56 17.96 2.24
CA PHE A 237 -9.33 17.15 3.17
C PHE A 237 -10.83 17.32 2.89
N ASN A 238 -11.41 16.32 2.22
CA ASN A 238 -12.73 16.40 1.57
C ASN A 238 -13.86 15.86 2.43
N GLY A 239 -13.59 14.92 3.34
CA GLY A 239 -14.64 14.22 4.07
C GLY A 239 -14.19 13.75 5.44
N TYR A 240 -15.10 13.87 6.40
CA TYR A 240 -14.97 13.29 7.74
C TYR A 240 -16.29 12.60 8.09
N TYR A 241 -16.27 11.28 8.12
CA TYR A 241 -17.46 10.47 8.35
C TYR A 241 -17.37 9.81 9.72
N THR A 242 -18.34 10.08 10.59
CA THR A 242 -18.48 9.39 11.87
C THR A 242 -19.53 8.30 11.74
N ILE A 243 -19.13 7.05 11.94
CA ILE A 243 -19.99 5.86 11.78
C ILE A 243 -20.02 5.03 13.07
N ASN A 244 -20.99 4.13 13.18
CA ASN A 244 -20.96 3.09 14.22
C ASN A 244 -19.72 2.22 14.05
N ILE A 245 -19.25 1.59 15.13
CA ILE A 245 -18.20 0.57 15.01
C ILE A 245 -18.71 -0.54 14.08
N PRO A 246 -18.06 -0.77 12.93
CA PRO A 246 -18.46 -1.80 11.98
C PRO A 246 -18.43 -3.19 12.62
N GLN A 247 -19.29 -4.09 12.13
CA GLN A 247 -19.41 -5.44 12.68
C GLN A 247 -18.06 -6.17 12.69
N GLY A 248 -17.65 -6.66 13.87
CA GLY A 248 -16.41 -7.42 14.01
C GLY A 248 -15.13 -6.60 13.81
N LEU A 249 -15.21 -5.27 13.64
CA LEU A 249 -14.00 -4.47 13.53
C LEU A 249 -13.29 -4.38 14.90
N ASP A 250 -12.03 -4.79 14.91
CA ASP A 250 -11.11 -4.62 16.01
C ASP A 250 -9.74 -4.13 15.49
N GLU A 251 -8.81 -3.91 16.40
CA GLU A 251 -7.49 -3.33 16.08
C GLU A 251 -6.56 -4.32 15.35
N SER A 252 -6.93 -5.59 15.29
CA SER A 252 -6.22 -6.62 14.56
C SER A 252 -6.73 -6.82 13.14
N ALA A 253 -7.74 -6.03 12.74
CA ALA A 253 -8.30 -6.07 11.40
C ALA A 253 -7.26 -5.64 10.35
N VAL A 254 -7.31 -6.31 9.21
CA VAL A 254 -6.52 -5.96 8.02
C VAL A 254 -7.43 -5.36 6.98
N PHE A 255 -6.92 -4.43 6.18
CA PHE A 255 -7.74 -3.57 5.33
C PHE A 255 -7.22 -3.53 3.89
N ALA A 256 -8.12 -3.22 2.97
CA ALA A 256 -7.78 -2.88 1.59
C ALA A 256 -8.82 -1.94 0.98
N SER A 257 -8.40 -1.13 0.02
CA SER A 257 -9.26 -0.28 -0.80
C SER A 257 -8.62 -0.07 -2.17
N THR A 258 -9.43 0.32 -3.15
CA THR A 258 -9.02 0.44 -4.55
C THR A 258 -9.84 1.52 -5.28
N PRO A 259 -9.28 2.19 -6.31
CA PRO A 259 -9.94 3.29 -7.02
C PRO A 259 -11.36 3.05 -7.57
N PRO A 260 -11.75 1.84 -8.00
CA PRO A 260 -13.09 1.63 -8.54
C PRO A 260 -14.24 1.80 -7.53
N TYR A 261 -13.98 1.70 -6.23
CA TYR A 261 -15.04 1.69 -5.22
C TYR A 261 -15.18 3.03 -4.49
N SER A 262 -16.21 3.79 -4.85
CA SER A 262 -16.56 5.02 -4.13
C SER A 262 -17.32 4.73 -2.84
N GLY A 263 -16.84 5.29 -1.73
CA GLY A 263 -17.55 5.17 -0.44
C GLY A 263 -17.41 3.81 0.24
N LEU A 264 -16.53 2.92 -0.27
CA LEU A 264 -16.31 1.59 0.29
C LEU A 264 -14.89 1.40 0.80
N LEU A 265 -14.77 0.62 1.88
CA LEU A 265 -13.55 0.02 2.39
C LEU A 265 -13.77 -1.49 2.56
N PHE A 266 -12.71 -2.27 2.47
CA PHE A 266 -12.75 -3.70 2.77
C PHE A 266 -11.87 -3.97 3.98
N TYR A 267 -12.36 -4.79 4.89
CA TYR A 267 -11.58 -5.24 6.02
C TYR A 267 -11.87 -6.69 6.34
N ALA A 268 -10.94 -7.34 7.02
CA ALA A 268 -11.16 -8.65 7.60
C ALA A 268 -10.79 -8.63 9.08
N SER A 269 -11.64 -9.24 9.90
CA SER A 269 -11.32 -9.59 11.28
C SER A 269 -11.57 -11.08 11.47
N GLY A 270 -10.62 -11.75 12.13
CA GLY A 270 -10.56 -13.20 12.17
C GLY A 270 -10.56 -13.78 10.76
N ASN A 271 -11.49 -14.69 10.48
CA ASN A 271 -11.63 -15.37 9.19
C ASN A 271 -12.67 -14.73 8.25
N THR A 272 -13.29 -13.60 8.63
CA THR A 272 -14.39 -13.01 7.87
C THR A 272 -13.99 -11.69 7.23
N VAL A 273 -14.27 -11.57 5.94
CA VAL A 273 -14.07 -10.38 5.11
C VAL A 273 -15.40 -9.63 5.00
N TYR A 274 -15.33 -8.32 5.22
CA TYR A 274 -16.44 -7.39 5.20
C TYR A 274 -16.22 -6.31 4.15
N ARG A 275 -17.31 -5.94 3.47
CA ARG A 275 -17.43 -4.68 2.73
C ARG A 275 -18.07 -3.64 3.65
N LEU A 276 -17.37 -2.54 3.90
CA LEU A 276 -17.87 -1.38 4.64
C LEU A 276 -18.31 -0.29 3.67
N ASP A 277 -19.60 -0.01 3.62
CA ASP A 277 -20.12 1.22 3.03
C ASP A 277 -20.16 2.31 4.12
N PHE A 278 -19.20 3.23 4.08
CA PHE A 278 -19.09 4.28 5.08
C PHE A 278 -19.89 5.54 4.72
N LYS A 279 -20.39 5.65 3.47
CA LYS A 279 -21.26 6.76 3.04
C LYS A 279 -22.73 6.49 3.36
N GLN A 280 -23.12 5.23 3.54
CA GLN A 280 -24.41 4.88 4.12
C GLN A 280 -24.52 5.41 5.56
N ALA A 281 -25.70 5.93 5.93
CA ALA A 281 -25.96 6.49 7.26
C ALA A 281 -25.57 5.51 8.38
N GLY A 282 -24.68 5.96 9.27
CA GLY A 282 -24.15 5.16 10.38
C GLY A 282 -23.11 4.11 10.00
N GLY A 283 -22.75 3.99 8.72
CA GLY A 283 -21.85 2.96 8.18
C GLY A 283 -22.48 1.57 8.17
N LYS A 284 -22.32 0.83 7.06
CA LYS A 284 -22.83 -0.54 6.94
C LYS A 284 -21.72 -1.51 6.56
N ALA A 285 -21.35 -2.37 7.51
CA ALA A 285 -20.56 -3.58 7.22
C ALA A 285 -21.48 -4.69 6.69
N THR A 286 -21.03 -5.37 5.63
CA THR A 286 -21.67 -6.58 5.10
C THR A 286 -20.61 -7.64 4.95
N ALA A 287 -20.77 -8.79 5.61
CA ALA A 287 -19.88 -9.93 5.38
C ALA A 287 -20.02 -10.39 3.93
N ILE A 288 -18.91 -10.49 3.21
CA ILE A 288 -18.88 -10.93 1.81
C ILE A 288 -18.20 -12.28 1.64
N TYR A 289 -17.40 -12.70 2.61
CA TYR A 289 -16.73 -13.99 2.62
C TYR A 289 -16.34 -14.39 4.04
N THR A 290 -16.53 -15.65 4.40
CA THR A 290 -15.99 -16.25 5.62
C THR A 290 -15.16 -17.46 5.21
N HIS A 291 -13.88 -17.44 5.56
CA HIS A 291 -12.98 -18.56 5.31
C HIS A 291 -13.23 -19.70 6.31
N ALA A 292 -12.91 -20.94 5.94
CA ALA A 292 -13.23 -22.13 6.73
C ALA A 292 -12.46 -22.21 8.08
N GLY A 293 -11.45 -21.37 8.26
CA GLY A 293 -10.66 -21.26 9.49
C GLY A 293 -9.68 -20.09 9.41
N GLY A 294 -8.65 -20.13 10.26
CA GLY A 294 -7.53 -19.19 10.24
C GLY A 294 -7.89 -17.74 10.58
N LYS A 295 -6.92 -16.85 10.38
CA LYS A 295 -7.07 -15.40 10.56
C LYS A 295 -6.47 -14.67 9.36
N ALA A 296 -7.19 -13.69 8.83
CA ALA A 296 -6.66 -12.82 7.78
C ALA A 296 -5.49 -11.99 8.32
N VAL A 297 -4.37 -12.00 7.60
CA VAL A 297 -3.11 -11.34 7.98
C VAL A 297 -2.68 -10.25 6.99
N LYS A 298 -3.19 -10.29 5.75
CA LYS A 298 -2.94 -9.25 4.75
C LYS A 298 -4.05 -9.23 3.70
N MET A 299 -4.40 -8.04 3.24
CA MET A 299 -5.34 -7.82 2.14
C MET A 299 -4.75 -6.81 1.16
N LYS A 300 -4.83 -7.08 -0.14
CA LYS A 300 -4.45 -6.13 -1.20
C LYS A 300 -5.33 -6.36 -2.43
N PHE A 301 -5.73 -5.28 -3.09
CA PHE A 301 -6.28 -5.37 -4.44
C PHE A 301 -5.16 -5.59 -5.46
N ALA A 302 -5.45 -6.28 -6.56
CA ALA A 302 -4.49 -6.42 -7.64
C ALA A 302 -4.19 -5.05 -8.27
N LYS A 303 -2.90 -4.77 -8.47
CA LYS A 303 -2.42 -3.49 -9.01
C LYS A 303 -2.22 -3.60 -10.50
N ARG A 304 -3.16 -3.07 -11.28
CA ARG A 304 -3.06 -3.04 -12.74
C ARG A 304 -2.10 -1.95 -13.23
N TYR A 305 -1.06 -2.33 -13.98
CA TYR A 305 -0.40 -1.40 -14.89
C TYR A 305 -1.31 -1.18 -16.11
N LEU A 306 -1.91 0.01 -16.24
CA LEU A 306 -2.96 0.32 -17.22
C LEU A 306 -2.49 0.40 -18.69
N SER A 307 -1.21 0.11 -19.01
CA SER A 307 -0.67 0.39 -20.35
C SER A 307 -1.11 -0.56 -21.47
N SER A 308 -1.79 -1.66 -21.15
CA SER A 308 -2.36 -2.54 -22.18
C SER A 308 -3.71 -3.05 -21.71
N SER A 309 -4.75 -2.64 -22.44
CA SER A 309 -6.15 -2.97 -22.16
C SER A 309 -6.42 -4.48 -22.14
N ASN A 310 -5.54 -5.30 -22.71
CA ASN A 310 -5.79 -6.72 -23.00
C ASN A 310 -4.82 -7.71 -22.33
N ALA A 311 -3.89 -7.25 -21.47
CA ALA A 311 -2.83 -8.13 -20.94
C ALA A 311 -3.33 -9.24 -20.01
N PHE A 312 -4.57 -9.13 -19.50
CA PHE A 312 -5.15 -10.05 -18.52
C PHE A 312 -6.48 -10.64 -19.00
N ASP A 313 -6.82 -10.53 -20.28
CA ASP A 313 -8.11 -11.04 -20.82
C ASP A 313 -8.28 -12.54 -20.53
N ALA A 314 -7.17 -13.29 -20.49
CA ALA A 314 -7.16 -14.72 -20.17
C ALA A 314 -7.54 -15.04 -18.71
N TYR A 315 -7.58 -14.07 -17.80
CA TYR A 315 -8.06 -14.24 -16.42
C TYR A 315 -9.57 -13.96 -16.29
N GLU A 316 -10.19 -13.34 -17.31
CA GLU A 316 -11.64 -13.12 -17.45
C GLU A 316 -12.32 -12.23 -16.41
N PHE A 317 -11.59 -11.79 -15.38
CA PHE A 317 -12.02 -10.79 -14.42
C PHE A 317 -11.26 -9.48 -14.61
N ASP A 318 -11.93 -8.37 -14.34
CA ASP A 318 -11.25 -7.09 -14.22
C ASP A 318 -10.47 -7.07 -12.90
N VAL A 319 -9.15 -7.19 -13.02
CA VAL A 319 -8.20 -7.27 -11.90
C VAL A 319 -8.30 -6.10 -10.92
N GLN A 320 -8.83 -4.93 -11.33
CA GLN A 320 -9.02 -3.82 -10.39
C GLN A 320 -10.05 -4.12 -9.28
N TYR A 321 -10.89 -5.14 -9.49
CA TYR A 321 -11.87 -5.65 -8.54
C TYR A 321 -11.44 -6.98 -7.88
N SER A 322 -10.25 -7.47 -8.17
CA SER A 322 -9.71 -8.69 -7.55
C SER A 322 -9.03 -8.36 -6.23
N LEU A 323 -9.57 -8.91 -5.14
CA LEU A 323 -9.06 -8.77 -3.79
C LEU A 323 -8.34 -10.05 -3.38
N GLY A 324 -7.03 -9.95 -3.10
CA GLY A 324 -6.24 -11.02 -2.51
C GLY A 324 -6.27 -10.94 -0.99
N ILE A 325 -6.35 -12.09 -0.32
CA ILE A 325 -6.32 -12.21 1.13
C ILE A 325 -5.40 -13.36 1.51
N GLY A 326 -4.42 -13.09 2.39
CA GLY A 326 -3.64 -14.13 3.06
C GLY A 326 -4.29 -14.49 4.39
N PHE A 327 -4.47 -15.78 4.65
CA PHE A 327 -4.93 -16.32 5.93
C PHE A 327 -3.81 -17.12 6.60
N ASP A 328 -3.53 -16.82 7.86
CA ASP A 328 -2.76 -17.68 8.74
C ASP A 328 -3.66 -18.80 9.26
N MET A 329 -3.32 -20.04 8.89
CA MET A 329 -4.06 -21.24 9.27
C MET A 329 -3.49 -21.90 10.55
N GLY A 330 -2.47 -21.30 11.15
CA GLY A 330 -1.73 -21.81 12.29
C GLY A 330 -0.70 -22.86 11.89
N ASN A 331 0.25 -23.12 12.80
CA ASN A 331 1.32 -24.12 12.63
C ASN A 331 2.16 -23.92 11.36
N GLY A 332 2.42 -22.66 10.97
CA GLY A 332 3.23 -22.32 9.81
C GLY A 332 2.58 -22.61 8.46
N LYS A 333 1.24 -22.75 8.40
CA LYS A 333 0.48 -22.94 7.17
C LYS A 333 -0.31 -21.69 6.81
N GLY A 334 -0.46 -21.43 5.53
CA GLY A 334 -1.25 -20.33 5.01
C GLY A 334 -2.12 -20.73 3.84
N ASP A 335 -3.26 -20.05 3.74
CA ASP A 335 -4.14 -20.09 2.58
C ASP A 335 -4.16 -18.72 1.91
N PHE A 336 -4.10 -18.70 0.58
CA PHE A 336 -4.28 -17.49 -0.22
C PHE A 336 -5.63 -17.54 -0.94
N VAL A 337 -6.46 -16.52 -0.73
CA VAL A 337 -7.78 -16.42 -1.33
C VAL A 337 -7.82 -15.25 -2.28
N ILE A 338 -8.37 -15.46 -3.48
CA ILE A 338 -8.75 -14.39 -4.40
C ILE A 338 -10.27 -14.30 -4.46
N LEU A 339 -10.80 -13.10 -4.19
CA LEU A 339 -12.20 -12.75 -4.39
C LEU A 339 -12.30 -11.79 -5.56
N ASN A 340 -12.87 -12.24 -6.67
CA ASN A 340 -13.24 -11.38 -7.80
C ASN A 340 -14.59 -10.74 -7.48
N LEU A 341 -14.56 -9.45 -7.20
CA LEU A 341 -15.72 -8.71 -6.73
C LEU A 341 -16.47 -8.07 -7.91
N SER A 342 -17.78 -7.89 -7.75
CA SER A 342 -18.61 -7.09 -8.67
C SER A 342 -18.41 -5.59 -8.42
N SER A 343 -18.97 -4.74 -9.29
CA SER A 343 -18.97 -3.27 -9.11
C SER A 343 -19.64 -2.79 -7.82
N THR A 344 -20.42 -3.64 -7.14
CA THR A 344 -21.00 -3.33 -5.82
C THR A 344 -20.10 -3.73 -4.65
N GLY A 345 -19.01 -4.46 -4.88
CA GLY A 345 -18.11 -4.95 -3.84
C GLY A 345 -18.55 -6.26 -3.16
N SER A 346 -19.62 -6.90 -3.64
CA SER A 346 -19.92 -8.30 -3.29
C SER A 346 -19.15 -9.25 -4.19
N VAL A 347 -18.90 -10.49 -3.75
CA VAL A 347 -18.33 -11.56 -4.60
C VAL A 347 -19.17 -11.70 -5.88
N GLY A 348 -18.50 -11.65 -7.03
CA GLY A 348 -19.13 -11.72 -8.34
C GLY A 348 -19.64 -13.12 -8.69
N GLY A 349 -20.16 -13.25 -9.92
CA GLY A 349 -20.43 -14.55 -10.52
C GLY A 349 -19.16 -15.13 -11.16
N ASP A 350 -19.13 -16.45 -11.30
CA ASP A 350 -18.05 -17.16 -11.99
C ASP A 350 -17.95 -16.69 -13.45
N SER A 351 -16.73 -16.69 -14.00
CA SER A 351 -16.51 -16.49 -15.43
C SER A 351 -16.69 -17.82 -16.18
N GLU A 352 -16.39 -17.85 -17.47
CA GLU A 352 -16.47 -19.10 -18.25
C GLU A 352 -15.48 -20.15 -17.74
N HIS A 353 -14.27 -19.73 -17.37
CA HIS A 353 -13.17 -20.63 -17.01
C HIS A 353 -12.75 -20.58 -15.53
N TYR A 354 -13.12 -19.53 -14.78
CA TYR A 354 -12.62 -19.33 -13.42
C TYR A 354 -13.74 -19.00 -12.44
N PRO A 355 -13.72 -19.60 -11.24
CA PRO A 355 -14.65 -19.21 -10.19
C PRO A 355 -14.32 -17.81 -9.66
N ALA A 356 -15.34 -17.06 -9.24
CA ALA A 356 -15.17 -15.75 -8.63
C ALA A 356 -14.45 -15.83 -7.28
N LYS A 357 -14.54 -16.98 -6.60
CA LYS A 357 -13.80 -17.31 -5.39
C LYS A 357 -12.77 -18.38 -5.71
N GLN A 358 -11.50 -18.07 -5.53
CA GLN A 358 -10.39 -19.00 -5.72
C GLN A 358 -9.64 -19.15 -4.40
N VAL A 359 -9.43 -20.38 -3.96
CA VAL A 359 -8.72 -20.70 -2.72
C VAL A 359 -7.52 -21.55 -3.08
N TYR A 360 -6.34 -21.08 -2.68
CA TYR A 360 -5.08 -21.76 -2.87
C TYR A 360 -4.51 -22.12 -1.51
N THR A 361 -4.34 -23.42 -1.29
CA THR A 361 -3.82 -24.01 -0.05
C THR A 361 -2.33 -24.31 -0.18
N ASP A 362 -1.76 -24.85 0.89
CA ASP A 362 -0.41 -25.41 0.93
C ASP A 362 0.72 -24.36 0.84
N PHE A 363 0.42 -23.09 1.13
CA PHE A 363 1.46 -22.12 1.43
C PHE A 363 2.00 -22.33 2.86
N GLY A 364 3.23 -21.88 3.07
CA GLY A 364 3.74 -21.59 4.41
C GLY A 364 3.05 -20.37 5.02
N GLU A 365 3.61 -19.85 6.11
CA GLU A 365 3.17 -18.57 6.69
C GLU A 365 3.18 -17.45 5.63
N ILE A 366 2.08 -16.70 5.53
CA ILE A 366 1.95 -15.59 4.58
C ILE A 366 2.06 -14.28 5.36
N THR A 367 3.20 -13.60 5.24
CA THR A 367 3.38 -12.26 5.84
C THR A 367 3.00 -11.14 4.88
N ASP A 368 3.28 -11.32 3.59
CA ASP A 368 2.96 -10.34 2.55
C ASP A 368 2.85 -10.99 1.17
N PHE A 369 2.24 -10.27 0.22
CA PHE A 369 2.19 -10.65 -1.18
C PHE A 369 2.18 -9.43 -2.10
N VAL A 370 2.64 -9.61 -3.33
CA VAL A 370 2.46 -8.66 -4.43
C VAL A 370 1.38 -9.22 -5.33
N PHE A 371 0.35 -8.41 -5.60
CA PHE A 371 -0.77 -8.80 -6.44
C PHE A 371 -0.86 -7.83 -7.61
N ILE A 372 -0.58 -8.31 -8.83
CA ILE A 372 -0.43 -7.51 -10.06
C ILE A 372 -1.42 -8.00 -11.09
#